data_AF-A0A3C8CD02-F1
#
_entry.id   AF-A0A3C8CD02-F1
#
_cell.length_a   1.000
_cell.length_b   1.000
_cell.length_c   1.000
_cell.angle_alpha   90.00
_cell.angle_beta   90.00
_cell.angle_gamma   90.00
#
_symmetry.space_group_name_H-M   'P 1'
#
loop_
_entity.id
_entity.type
_entity.pdbx_description
1 polymer ?
#
loop_
_entity_poly.entity_id
_entity_poly.type
_entity_poly.pdbx_seq_one_letter_code
_entity_poly.pdbx_strand_id
1 'polypeptide(L)'
;MSVTEQGLLERDKDTMTLNMGPQHPSTHGVFRVILEMDGEVVETAEPEIGYLHTGIEKNSENKRYVHVIPMTDRLDYLNPPGNNLAF
;
A
#
# COMPACT_ATOMS: atom_id res chain seq x y z
N MET A 1 30.24 -14.25 12.65
CA MET A 1 31.21 -14.38 11.53
C MET A 1 31.63 -15.83 11.35
N SER A 2 30.79 -16.60 10.66
CA SER A 2 31.16 -17.86 10.02
C SER A 2 31.88 -17.59 8.70
N VAL A 3 32.76 -18.51 8.29
CA VAL A 3 33.47 -18.46 7.01
C VAL A 3 32.91 -19.59 6.15
N THR A 4 32.43 -19.26 4.94
CA THR A 4 31.98 -20.25 3.97
C THR A 4 33.19 -21.03 3.40
N GLU A 5 32.98 -22.22 2.81
CA GLU A 5 34.05 -23.07 2.25
C GLU A 5 34.94 -22.37 1.19
N GLN A 6 34.49 -21.22 0.69
CA GLN A 6 35.16 -20.38 -0.31
C GLN A 6 35.99 -19.24 0.30
N GLY A 7 36.12 -19.16 1.64
CA GLY A 7 36.90 -18.13 2.32
C GLY A 7 36.24 -16.74 2.33
N LEU A 8 34.96 -16.65 1.97
CA LEU A 8 34.17 -15.43 2.05
C LEU A 8 33.59 -15.29 3.46
N LEU A 9 33.73 -14.09 4.03
CA LEU A 9 33.12 -13.71 5.30
C LEU A 9 31.59 -13.65 5.13
N GLU A 10 30.88 -14.49 5.86
CA GLU A 10 29.43 -14.45 5.92
C GLU A 10 29.01 -13.28 6.84
N ARG A 11 28.32 -12.28 6.30
CA ARG A 11 27.67 -11.25 7.14
C ARG A 11 26.47 -11.90 7.80
N ASP A 12 26.41 -11.82 9.12
CA ASP A 12 25.15 -12.01 9.84
C ASP A 12 24.16 -10.95 9.30
N LYS A 13 22.98 -11.40 8.82
CA LYS A 13 21.95 -10.50 8.28
C LYS A 13 21.39 -9.66 9.43
N ASP A 14 21.88 -8.42 9.57
CA ASP A 14 21.29 -7.42 10.46
C ASP A 14 20.09 -6.78 9.74
N THR A 15 18.94 -7.45 9.79
CA THR A 15 17.69 -6.95 9.24
C THR A 15 17.11 -5.84 10.13
N MET A 16 16.82 -4.68 9.55
CA MET A 16 16.16 -3.55 10.19
C MET A 16 14.69 -3.49 9.75
N THR A 17 13.78 -3.33 10.71
CA THR A 17 12.39 -2.99 10.43
C THR A 17 12.21 -1.48 10.37
N LEU A 18 11.78 -0.95 9.22
CA LEU A 18 11.47 0.46 9.00
C LEU A 18 9.95 0.63 8.79
N ASN A 19 9.34 1.50 9.57
CA ASN A 19 7.93 1.86 9.39
C ASN A 19 7.81 3.11 8.51
N MET A 20 7.33 2.93 7.27
CA MET A 20 7.11 4.01 6.31
C MET A 20 5.61 4.37 6.26
N GLY A 21 5.23 5.52 6.82
CA GLY A 21 3.86 6.04 6.76
C GLY A 21 3.24 6.32 8.14
N PRO A 22 1.95 6.70 8.22
CA PRO A 22 0.99 6.96 7.12
C PRO A 22 1.04 8.40 6.57
N GLN A 23 1.86 9.27 7.15
CA GLN A 23 1.98 10.70 6.80
C GLN A 23 3.16 11.02 5.88
N HIS A 24 3.91 10.01 5.44
CA HIS A 24 5.13 10.23 4.67
C HIS A 24 4.78 10.80 3.27
N PRO A 25 5.40 11.90 2.79
CA PRO A 25 4.98 12.54 1.54
C PRO A 25 4.99 11.63 0.30
N SER A 26 5.90 10.65 0.27
CA SER A 26 6.01 9.70 -0.85
C SER A 26 4.90 8.64 -0.91
N THR A 27 3.99 8.57 0.07
CA THR A 27 2.90 7.60 0.08
C THR A 27 1.67 8.05 -0.70
N HIS A 28 1.70 9.27 -1.29
CA HIS A 28 0.63 9.83 -2.14
C HIS A 28 -0.79 9.65 -1.58
N GLY A 29 -0.94 9.87 -0.28
CA GLY A 29 -2.16 9.59 0.46
C GLY A 29 -1.86 8.88 1.77
N VAL A 30 -2.87 8.20 2.32
CA VAL A 30 -2.77 7.48 3.59
C VAL A 30 -2.42 6.01 3.32
N PHE A 31 -1.12 5.73 3.33
CA PHE A 31 -0.60 4.39 3.11
C PHE A 31 0.59 4.15 4.03
N ARG A 32 0.60 2.98 4.68
CA ARG A 32 1.67 2.56 5.59
C ARG A 32 2.27 1.27 5.05
N VAL A 33 3.59 1.18 5.07
CA VAL A 33 4.35 -0.01 4.68
C VAL A 33 5.37 -0.29 5.77
N ILE A 34 5.37 -1.51 6.29
CA ILE A 34 6.42 -2.01 7.16
C ILE A 34 7.45 -2.69 6.26
N LEU A 35 8.67 -2.17 6.26
CA LEU A 35 9.78 -2.65 5.43
C LEU A 35 10.76 -3.42 6.31
N GLU A 36 11.17 -4.61 5.87
CA GLU A 36 12.33 -5.30 6.41
C GLU A 36 13.49 -5.13 5.43
N MET A 37 14.57 -4.53 5.90
CA MET A 37 15.69 -4.09 5.07
C MET A 37 17.02 -4.65 5.58
N ASP A 38 17.86 -5.12 4.67
CA ASP A 38 19.30 -5.33 4.91
C ASP A 38 20.06 -4.17 4.24
N GLY A 39 20.39 -3.16 5.05
CA GLY A 39 20.98 -1.92 4.56
C GLY A 39 20.05 -1.15 3.61
N GLU A 40 20.39 -1.11 2.32
CA GLU A 40 19.61 -0.44 1.28
C GLU A 40 18.70 -1.39 0.49
N VAL A 41 18.80 -2.70 0.74
CA VAL A 41 18.03 -3.73 0.05
C VAL A 41 16.77 -4.05 0.85
N VAL A 42 15.61 -3.98 0.21
CA VAL A 42 14.34 -4.42 0.79
C VAL A 42 14.23 -5.93 0.61
N GLU A 43 14.11 -6.66 1.72
CA GLU A 43 13.87 -8.10 1.73
C GLU A 43 12.36 -8.38 1.71
N THR A 44 11.59 -7.68 2.55
CA THR A 44 10.13 -7.80 2.60
C THR A 44 9.46 -6.43 2.77
N ALA A 45 8.22 -6.34 2.29
CA ALA A 45 7.39 -5.15 2.42
C ALA A 45 5.95 -5.57 2.72
N GLU A 46 5.44 -5.19 3.89
CA GLU A 46 4.08 -5.47 4.32
C GLU A 46 3.23 -4.20 4.21
N PRO A 47 2.36 -4.09 3.19
CA PRO A 47 1.47 -2.95 3.03
C PRO A 47 0.28 -3.03 3.98
N GLU A 48 0.12 -2.01 4.83
CA GLU A 48 -1.10 -1.79 5.60
C GLU A 48 -2.04 -0.84 4.85
N ILE A 49 -3.11 -1.42 4.32
CA ILE A 49 -4.17 -0.71 3.57
C ILE A 49 -5.43 -0.54 4.41
N GLY A 50 -6.35 0.31 3.93
CA GLY A 50 -7.68 0.48 4.56
C GLY A 50 -7.87 1.79 5.33
N TYR A 51 -6.83 2.64 5.46
CA TYR A 51 -6.96 3.97 6.06
C TYR A 51 -7.99 4.87 5.36
N LEU A 52 -8.24 4.66 4.07
CA LEU A 52 -9.24 5.36 3.28
C LEU A 52 -10.48 4.50 2.97
N HIS A 53 -10.71 3.42 3.70
CA HIS A 53 -11.90 2.60 3.51
C HIS A 53 -13.14 3.33 4.00
N THR A 54 -14.04 3.68 3.07
CA THR A 54 -15.28 4.42 3.35
C THR A 54 -16.55 3.57 3.25
N GLY A 55 -16.42 2.28 2.93
CA GLY A 55 -17.57 1.38 2.75
C GLY A 55 -18.48 1.76 1.57
N ILE A 56 -17.92 2.31 0.48
CA ILE A 56 -18.68 2.76 -0.71
C ILE A 56 -19.59 1.65 -1.27
N GLU A 57 -19.11 0.41 -1.35
CA GLU A 57 -19.90 -0.73 -1.85
C GLU A 57 -21.15 -0.95 -0.99
N LYS A 58 -20.98 -0.97 0.34
CA LYS A 58 -22.09 -1.15 1.28
C LYS A 58 -23.07 0.02 1.27
N ASN A 59 -22.56 1.24 1.08
CA ASN A 59 -23.39 2.43 0.96
C ASN A 59 -24.23 2.40 -0.32
N SER A 60 -23.66 1.86 -1.40
CA SER A 60 -24.29 1.74 -2.71
C SER A 60 -25.46 0.77 -2.72
N GLU A 61 -25.43 -0.30 -1.90
CA GLU A 61 -26.56 -1.23 -1.74
C GLU A 61 -27.86 -0.54 -1.30
N ASN A 62 -27.75 0.56 -0.54
CA ASN A 62 -28.89 1.31 -0.02
C ASN A 62 -29.33 2.46 -0.95
N LYS A 63 -28.79 2.53 -2.17
CA LYS A 63 -29.02 3.62 -3.12
C LYS A 63 -29.53 3.11 -4.46
N ARG A 64 -30.26 3.98 -5.16
CA ARG A 64 -30.64 3.76 -6.56
C ARG A 64 -29.41 3.95 -7.43
N TYR A 65 -29.33 3.24 -8.56
CA TYR A 65 -28.21 3.31 -9.51
C TYR A 65 -27.75 4.74 -9.84
N VAL A 66 -28.69 5.66 -10.15
CA VAL A 66 -28.36 7.07 -10.44
C VAL A 66 -27.65 7.78 -9.28
N HIS A 67 -27.96 7.43 -8.03
CA HIS A 67 -27.34 8.03 -6.85
C HIS A 67 -25.96 7.43 -6.52
N VAL A 68 -25.56 6.35 -7.20
CA VAL A 68 -24.25 5.71 -7.04
C VAL A 68 -23.20 6.34 -7.97
N ILE A 69 -23.62 7.00 -9.06
CA ILE A 69 -22.70 7.66 -10.02
C ILE A 69 -21.70 8.63 -9.33
N PRO A 70 -22.11 9.49 -8.38
CA PRO A 70 -21.14 10.34 -7.67
C PRO A 70 -20.20 9.57 -6.74
N MET A 71 -20.51 8.31 -6.41
CA MET A 71 -19.66 7.45 -5.59
C MET A 71 -18.59 6.77 -6.42
N THR A 72 -18.92 6.35 -7.65
CA THR A 72 -17.95 5.76 -8.59
C THR A 72 -16.90 6.78 -9.01
N ASP A 73 -17.26 8.06 -9.11
CA ASP A 73 -16.30 9.16 -9.30
C ASP A 73 -15.19 9.22 -8.21
N ARG A 74 -15.45 8.68 -7.02
CA ARG A 74 -14.52 8.75 -5.87
C ARG A 74 -13.62 7.53 -5.72
N LEU A 75 -13.80 6.49 -6.53
CA LEU A 75 -12.98 5.28 -6.48
C LEU A 75 -11.56 5.54 -6.97
N ASP A 76 -11.44 6.11 -8.16
CA ASP A 76 -10.22 6.74 -8.67
C ASP A 76 -10.48 8.23 -8.88
N TYR A 77 -9.95 9.03 -7.96
CA TYR A 77 -10.12 10.48 -7.96
C TYR A 77 -9.37 11.19 -9.09
N LEU A 78 -8.48 10.51 -9.83
CA LEU A 78 -7.78 11.06 -10.99
C LEU A 78 -8.52 10.81 -12.31
N ASN A 79 -9.38 9.77 -12.38
CA ASN A 79 -10.15 9.45 -13.58
C ASN A 79 -11.63 9.12 -13.32
N PRO A 80 -12.45 10.11 -12.90
CA PRO A 80 -13.89 9.89 -12.67
C PRO A 80 -14.67 9.37 -13.90
N PRO A 81 -14.46 9.88 -15.13
CA PRO A 81 -15.18 9.38 -16.31
C PRO A 81 -14.89 7.91 -16.63
N GLY A 82 -13.66 7.45 -16.39
CA GLY A 82 -13.29 6.04 -16.56
C GLY A 82 -14.04 5.13 -15.58
N ASN A 83 -14.18 5.57 -14.33
CA ASN A 83 -14.93 4.81 -13.32
C ASN A 83 -16.40 4.70 -13.67
N ASN A 84 -17.01 5.80 -14.16
CA ASN A 84 -18.41 5.80 -14.55
C ASN A 84 -18.70 4.99 -15.82
N LEU A 85 -17.74 4.87 -16.73
CA LEU A 85 -17.88 4.02 -17.91
C LEU A 85 -17.88 2.53 -17.56
N ALA A 86 -17.15 2.14 -16.51
CA ALA A 86 -17.06 0.76 -16.05
C ALA A 86 -18.25 0.33 -15.17
N PHE A 87 -18.97 1.29 -14.59
CA PHE A 87 -20.15 1.08 -13.75
C PHE A 87 -21.40 0.82 -14.58
#